data_AF-A0A7X6ZSP4-F1
#
_entry.id   AF-A0A7X6ZSP4-F1
#
_cell.length_a   1.000
_cell.length_b   1.000
_cell.length_c   1.000
_cell.angle_alpha   90.00
_cell.angle_beta   90.00
_cell.angle_gamma   90.00
#
_symmetry.space_group_name_H-M   'P 1'
#
loop_
_entity.id
_entity.type
_entity.pdbx_description
1 polymer ?
#
loop_
_entity_poly.entity_id
_entity_poly.type
_entity_poly.pdbx_seq_one_letter_code
_entity_poly.pdbx_strand_id
1 'polypeptide(L)'
;MKFTNGFWLIRPEYIPSYPVEYSMHEVNGSSLVLYASTKHISNRGDMLNIPVITVTLSSPLHDVIKVSICHFKGAPNNKTFFGIYSEKPTVEIYENDQNITYISGNIKAEICKEANQWGIRFLGPQGELTNTGFRNMGYMNNRTTGEAFILEQLAIDVGEYIYGLGERFTPFIKNGQIVDMWNEDGGTA
;
A
#
# COMPACT_ATOMS: atom_id res chain seq x y z
N MET A 1 -5.61 11.61 9.53
CA MET A 1 -7.05 11.38 9.24
C MET A 1 -7.52 10.06 9.87
N LYS A 2 -8.79 9.97 10.32
CA LYS A 2 -9.36 8.72 10.86
C LYS A 2 -10.53 8.24 10.01
N PHE A 3 -10.46 7.01 9.50
CA PHE A 3 -11.53 6.37 8.72
C PHE A 3 -12.40 5.43 9.57
N THR A 4 -11.82 4.84 10.61
CA THR A 4 -12.51 3.93 11.52
C THR A 4 -13.12 4.69 12.72
N ASN A 5 -14.14 4.08 13.32
CA ASN A 5 -14.73 4.46 14.60
C ASN A 5 -14.57 3.31 15.59
N GLY A 6 -13.36 3.19 16.16
CA GLY A 6 -12.95 2.02 16.91
C GLY A 6 -12.60 0.84 15.99
N PHE A 7 -12.59 -0.37 16.56
CA PHE A 7 -12.22 -1.58 15.83
C PHE A 7 -13.35 -2.08 14.91
N TRP A 8 -14.61 -1.89 15.31
CA TRP A 8 -15.75 -2.56 14.69
C TRP A 8 -16.42 -1.77 13.58
N LEU A 9 -16.31 -0.44 13.62
CA LEU A 9 -17.10 0.44 12.76
C LEU A 9 -16.20 1.25 11.84
N ILE A 10 -16.70 1.47 10.64
CA ILE A 10 -16.22 2.53 9.75
C ILE A 10 -17.06 3.77 10.04
N ARG A 11 -16.45 4.94 9.97
CA ARG A 11 -17.20 6.19 10.07
C ARG A 11 -18.24 6.28 8.95
N PRO A 12 -19.48 6.70 9.23
CA PRO A 12 -20.61 6.54 8.33
C PRO A 12 -20.45 7.27 6.99
N GLU A 13 -19.68 8.35 6.96
CA GLU A 13 -19.39 9.13 5.76
C GLU A 13 -18.49 8.38 4.76
N TYR A 14 -17.76 7.34 5.17
CA TYR A 14 -16.86 6.61 4.27
C TYR A 14 -17.48 5.34 3.70
N ILE A 15 -17.14 5.05 2.45
CA ILE A 15 -17.35 3.77 1.76
C ILE A 15 -15.96 3.22 1.43
N PRO A 16 -15.48 2.20 2.16
CA PRO A 16 -14.18 1.62 1.89
C PRO A 16 -14.26 0.60 0.76
N SER A 17 -13.19 0.49 0.00
CA SER A 17 -12.92 -0.60 -0.94
C SER A 17 -11.56 -1.18 -0.61
N TYR A 18 -11.55 -2.33 0.06
CA TYR A 18 -10.33 -3.05 0.45
C TYR A 18 -10.07 -4.17 -0.56
N PRO A 19 -8.82 -4.39 -0.98
CA PRO A 19 -8.48 -5.59 -1.71
C PRO A 19 -8.69 -6.82 -0.81
N VAL A 20 -9.35 -7.84 -1.36
CA VAL A 20 -9.73 -9.08 -0.66
C VAL A 20 -8.90 -10.25 -1.16
N GLU A 21 -8.66 -10.30 -2.47
CA GLU A 21 -7.83 -11.35 -3.06
C GLU A 21 -7.13 -10.90 -4.34
N TYR A 22 -6.02 -11.58 -4.61
CA TYR A 22 -5.32 -11.52 -5.88
C TYR A 22 -6.22 -12.04 -7.01
N SER A 23 -6.20 -11.37 -8.17
CA SER A 23 -6.97 -11.81 -9.34
C SER A 23 -6.07 -12.17 -10.52
N MET A 24 -5.22 -11.23 -10.94
CA MET A 24 -4.24 -11.46 -12.01
C MET A 24 -3.06 -10.51 -11.85
N HIS A 25 -2.00 -10.74 -12.63
CA HIS A 25 -0.86 -9.84 -12.72
C HIS A 25 -0.32 -9.73 -14.14
N GLU A 26 0.50 -8.71 -14.36
CA GLU A 26 1.29 -8.49 -15.56
C GLU A 26 2.73 -8.15 -15.16
N VAL A 27 3.69 -8.71 -15.89
CA VAL A 27 5.11 -8.36 -15.75
C VAL A 27 5.51 -7.48 -16.94
N ASN A 28 5.88 -6.23 -16.63
CA ASN A 28 6.24 -5.21 -17.60
C ASN A 28 7.71 -4.80 -17.39
N GLY A 29 8.63 -5.56 -17.99
CA GLY A 29 10.07 -5.38 -17.77
C GLY A 29 10.43 -5.63 -16.31
N SER A 30 10.89 -4.59 -15.61
CA SER A 30 11.22 -4.63 -14.17
C SER A 30 10.06 -4.25 -13.24
N SER A 31 8.84 -4.12 -13.76
CA SER A 31 7.65 -3.77 -12.96
C SER A 31 6.67 -4.94 -12.89
N LEU A 32 6.13 -5.19 -11.70
CA LEU A 32 5.06 -6.15 -11.47
C LEU A 32 3.76 -5.40 -11.18
N VAL A 33 2.76 -5.58 -12.03
CA VAL A 33 1.43 -4.99 -11.87
C VAL A 33 0.48 -6.08 -11.39
N LEU A 34 -0.16 -5.85 -10.24
CA LEU A 34 -1.10 -6.74 -9.59
C LEU A 34 -2.49 -6.11 -9.66
N TYR A 35 -3.49 -6.94 -9.92
CA TYR A 35 -4.90 -6.58 -9.87
C TYR A 35 -5.56 -7.34 -8.74
N ALA A 36 -6.08 -6.60 -7.77
CA ALA A 36 -6.68 -7.14 -6.56
C ALA A 36 -8.17 -6.79 -6.51
N SER A 37 -9.02 -7.82 -6.51
CA SER A 37 -10.47 -7.65 -6.40
C SER A 37 -10.87 -7.27 -4.99
N THR A 38 -11.87 -6.41 -4.84
CA THR A 38 -12.36 -5.98 -3.52
C THR A 38 -13.46 -6.87 -2.93
N LYS A 39 -13.63 -8.05 -3.51
CA LYS A 39 -14.58 -9.09 -3.11
C LYS A 39 -13.98 -10.45 -3.51
N HIS A 40 -14.33 -11.49 -2.75
CA HIS A 40 -14.10 -12.88 -3.16
C HIS A 40 -14.85 -13.21 -4.46
N ILE A 41 -14.16 -13.89 -5.38
CA ILE A 41 -14.64 -14.30 -6.68
C ILE A 41 -14.86 -15.82 -6.68
N SER A 42 -16.09 -16.26 -6.43
CA SER A 42 -16.44 -17.68 -6.45
C SER A 42 -16.85 -18.15 -7.86
N ASN A 43 -17.41 -17.26 -8.67
CA ASN A 43 -17.81 -17.56 -10.04
C ASN A 43 -17.65 -16.34 -10.96
N ARG A 44 -17.86 -16.54 -12.27
CA ARG A 44 -17.70 -15.46 -13.28
C ARG A 44 -18.65 -14.28 -13.06
N GLY A 45 -19.82 -14.48 -12.46
CA GLY A 45 -20.75 -13.41 -12.13
C GLY A 45 -20.22 -12.46 -11.07
N ASP A 46 -19.37 -12.93 -10.15
CA ASP A 46 -18.72 -12.10 -9.14
C ASP A 46 -17.68 -11.14 -9.72
N MET A 47 -17.19 -11.39 -10.94
CA MET A 47 -16.20 -10.54 -11.62
C MET A 47 -16.78 -9.23 -12.17
N LEU A 48 -18.07 -8.97 -11.97
CA LEU A 48 -18.77 -7.78 -12.46
C LEU A 48 -19.20 -6.89 -11.29
N ASN A 49 -19.37 -5.58 -11.56
CA ASN A 49 -19.85 -4.59 -10.60
C ASN A 49 -19.05 -4.51 -9.29
N ILE A 50 -17.76 -4.83 -9.34
CA ILE A 50 -16.84 -4.73 -8.21
C ILE A 50 -15.67 -3.79 -8.54
N PRO A 51 -15.20 -2.99 -7.57
CA PRO A 51 -13.93 -2.30 -7.68
C PRO A 51 -12.75 -3.26 -7.80
N VAL A 52 -11.70 -2.80 -8.49
CA VAL A 52 -10.40 -3.47 -8.55
C VAL A 52 -9.33 -2.45 -8.18
N ILE A 53 -8.45 -2.83 -7.25
CA ILE A 53 -7.29 -2.02 -6.88
C ILE A 53 -6.09 -2.51 -7.69
N THR A 54 -5.44 -1.59 -8.39
CA THR A 54 -4.19 -1.87 -9.10
C THR A 54 -3.02 -1.55 -8.19
N VAL A 55 -2.15 -2.52 -7.94
CA VAL A 55 -0.91 -2.34 -7.18
C VAL A 55 0.26 -2.57 -8.12
N THR A 56 1.23 -1.66 -8.15
CA THR A 56 2.42 -1.78 -9.00
C THR A 56 3.66 -1.76 -8.13
N LEU A 57 4.45 -2.83 -8.22
CA LEU A 57 5.79 -2.93 -7.66
C LEU A 57 6.81 -2.57 -8.72
N SER A 58 7.76 -1.72 -8.34
CA SER A 58 8.91 -1.32 -9.14
C SER A 58 10.09 -1.06 -8.21
N SER A 59 11.29 -0.91 -8.74
CA SER A 59 12.48 -0.61 -7.93
C SER A 59 13.25 0.57 -8.52
N PRO A 60 13.29 1.73 -7.83
CA PRO A 60 14.08 2.86 -8.30
C PRO A 60 15.58 2.68 -8.03
N LEU A 61 15.95 1.96 -6.96
CA LEU A 61 17.31 1.74 -6.44
C LEU A 61 17.40 0.32 -5.87
N HIS A 62 18.63 -0.22 -5.78
CA HIS A 62 18.88 -1.49 -5.10
C HIS A 62 18.37 -1.44 -3.66
N ASP A 63 17.80 -2.54 -3.17
CA ASP A 63 17.19 -2.62 -1.83
C ASP A 63 16.03 -1.65 -1.60
N VAL A 64 15.34 -1.20 -2.66
CA VAL A 64 14.15 -0.35 -2.57
C VAL A 64 13.01 -0.90 -3.43
N ILE A 65 11.89 -1.24 -2.79
CA ILE A 65 10.65 -1.62 -3.48
C ILE A 65 9.65 -0.46 -3.38
N LYS A 66 9.37 0.17 -4.51
CA LYS A 66 8.32 1.16 -4.65
C LYS A 66 6.99 0.47 -4.91
N VAL A 67 6.04 0.70 -4.02
CA VAL A 67 4.64 0.26 -4.15
C VAL A 67 3.79 1.45 -4.60
N SER A 68 3.06 1.30 -5.69
CA SER A 68 2.08 2.28 -6.17
C SER A 68 0.69 1.68 -6.15
N ILE A 69 -0.26 2.32 -5.48
CA ILE A 69 -1.63 1.85 -5.32
C ILE A 69 -2.55 2.80 -6.08
N CYS A 70 -3.41 2.27 -6.94
CA CYS A 70 -4.30 3.06 -7.78
C CYS A 70 -5.67 2.40 -7.90
N HIS A 71 -6.73 3.21 -7.79
CA HIS A 71 -8.09 2.82 -8.17
C HIS A 71 -8.37 3.28 -9.61
N PHE A 72 -8.77 4.54 -9.81
CA PHE A 72 -8.97 5.11 -11.16
C PHE A 72 -7.72 5.78 -11.71
N LYS A 73 -7.28 5.35 -12.91
CA LYS A 73 -6.14 5.93 -13.66
C LYS A 73 -6.52 7.12 -14.55
N GLY A 74 -7.81 7.47 -14.64
CA GLY A 74 -8.31 8.53 -15.55
C GLY A 74 -8.17 9.96 -15.03
N ALA A 75 -7.66 10.16 -13.81
CA ALA A 75 -7.47 11.51 -13.26
C ALA A 75 -6.37 12.27 -14.02
N PRO A 76 -6.53 13.59 -14.24
CA PRO A 76 -5.51 14.39 -14.91
C PRO A 76 -4.20 14.40 -14.12
N ASN A 77 -3.09 14.17 -14.81
CA ASN A 77 -1.76 14.10 -14.20
C ASN A 77 -1.08 15.48 -14.11
N ASN A 78 -1.76 16.46 -13.51
CA ASN A 78 -1.29 17.85 -13.42
C ASN A 78 -0.56 18.14 -12.09
N LYS A 79 0.07 17.12 -11.50
CA LYS A 79 0.68 17.22 -10.16
C LYS A 79 2.19 17.44 -10.29
N THR A 80 2.74 18.15 -9.32
CA THR A 80 4.18 18.17 -9.08
C THR A 80 4.60 16.91 -8.33
N PHE A 81 5.74 16.35 -8.72
CA PHE A 81 6.30 15.16 -8.09
C PHE A 81 7.66 15.49 -7.50
N PHE A 82 8.03 14.79 -6.44
CA PHE A 82 9.41 14.82 -5.96
C PHE A 82 10.37 14.33 -7.06
N GLY A 83 11.52 14.98 -7.18
CA GLY A 83 12.61 14.49 -8.02
C GLY A 83 13.22 13.24 -7.40
N ILE A 84 12.82 12.06 -7.89
CA ILE A 84 13.35 10.78 -7.41
C ILE A 84 14.52 10.37 -8.32
N TYR A 85 15.70 10.22 -7.75
CA TYR A 85 16.83 9.60 -8.43
C TYR A 85 16.56 8.10 -8.62
N SER A 86 16.87 7.57 -9.80
CA SER A 86 16.62 6.17 -10.12
C SER A 86 17.74 5.59 -10.97
N GLU A 87 18.35 4.53 -10.44
CA GLU A 87 19.37 3.72 -11.12
C GLU A 87 18.74 2.59 -11.93
N LYS A 88 17.48 2.24 -11.64
CA LYS A 88 16.73 1.14 -12.27
C LYS A 88 17.52 -0.18 -12.16
N PRO A 89 17.73 -0.70 -10.95
CA PRO A 89 18.42 -1.97 -10.77
C PRO A 89 17.68 -3.10 -11.50
N THR A 90 18.42 -4.16 -11.79
CA THR A 90 17.82 -5.44 -12.17
C THR A 90 16.99 -5.96 -11.01
N VAL A 91 15.83 -6.51 -11.32
CA VAL A 91 14.91 -7.12 -10.36
C VAL A 91 14.57 -8.52 -10.82
N GLU A 92 14.26 -9.38 -9.87
CA GLU A 92 13.86 -10.75 -10.15
C GLU A 92 12.40 -10.93 -9.72
N ILE A 93 11.63 -11.61 -10.56
CA ILE A 93 10.22 -11.90 -10.30
C ILE A 93 10.05 -13.39 -10.44
N TYR A 94 9.67 -14.03 -9.33
CA TYR A 94 9.42 -15.46 -9.27
C TYR A 94 7.95 -15.70 -8.96
N GLU A 95 7.33 -16.60 -9.71
CA GLU A 95 5.96 -17.04 -9.45
C GLU A 95 5.96 -18.53 -9.14
N ASN A 96 5.18 -18.91 -8.13
CA ASN A 96 4.76 -20.28 -7.92
C ASN A 96 3.22 -20.33 -7.77
N ASP A 97 2.69 -21.50 -7.43
CA ASP A 97 1.24 -21.69 -7.34
C ASP A 97 0.59 -20.80 -6.26
N GLN A 98 1.30 -20.56 -5.15
CA GLN A 98 0.76 -19.86 -3.98
C GLN A 98 1.12 -18.37 -3.95
N ASN A 99 2.29 -17.98 -4.44
CA ASN A 99 2.84 -16.64 -4.26
C ASN A 99 3.52 -16.10 -5.53
N ILE A 100 3.57 -14.78 -5.63
CA ILE A 100 4.47 -14.04 -6.52
C ILE A 100 5.49 -13.33 -5.63
N THR A 101 6.78 -13.43 -5.96
CA THR A 101 7.87 -12.79 -5.21
C THR A 101 8.57 -11.79 -6.10
N TYR A 102 8.60 -10.53 -5.69
CA TYR A 102 9.33 -9.45 -6.34
C TYR A 102 10.58 -9.13 -5.53
N ILE A 103 11.77 -9.21 -6.14
CA ILE A 103 13.06 -9.08 -5.45
C ILE A 103 13.81 -7.88 -6.01
N SER A 104 14.28 -7.00 -5.12
CA SER A 104 15.25 -5.95 -5.42
C SER A 104 16.40 -6.06 -4.43
N GLY A 105 17.52 -6.62 -4.90
CA GLY A 105 18.67 -6.87 -4.05
C GLY A 105 18.37 -7.88 -2.94
N ASN A 106 18.52 -7.43 -1.71
CA ASN A 106 18.35 -8.20 -0.48
C ASN A 106 16.95 -8.10 0.11
N ILE A 107 16.07 -7.26 -0.44
CA ILE A 107 14.67 -7.18 -0.01
C ILE A 107 13.74 -7.80 -1.05
N LYS A 108 12.66 -8.39 -0.54
CA LYS A 108 11.62 -9.01 -1.36
C LYS A 108 10.24 -8.64 -0.87
N ALA A 109 9.31 -8.56 -1.80
CA ALA A 109 7.87 -8.49 -1.54
C ALA A 109 7.23 -9.81 -2.00
N GLU A 110 6.65 -10.54 -1.06
CA GLU A 110 5.91 -11.78 -1.31
C GLU A 110 4.41 -11.49 -1.30
N ILE A 111 3.75 -11.74 -2.43
CA ILE A 111 2.32 -11.50 -2.65
C ILE A 111 1.59 -12.83 -2.65
N CYS A 112 0.55 -12.94 -1.81
CA CYS A 112 -0.28 -14.13 -1.72
C CYS A 112 -1.30 -14.21 -2.86
N LYS A 113 -1.37 -15.36 -3.53
CA LYS A 113 -2.35 -15.67 -4.59
C LYS A 113 -3.59 -16.41 -4.06
N GLU A 114 -3.57 -16.85 -2.80
CA GLU A 114 -4.68 -17.60 -2.23
C GLU A 114 -5.96 -16.74 -2.11
N ALA A 115 -7.10 -17.38 -2.36
CA ALA A 115 -8.40 -16.72 -2.30
C ALA A 115 -8.69 -16.20 -0.88
N ASN A 116 -9.31 -15.03 -0.78
CA ASN A 116 -9.56 -14.30 0.48
C ASN A 116 -8.31 -13.98 1.33
N GLN A 117 -7.09 -14.12 0.80
CA GLN A 117 -5.85 -13.91 1.54
C GLN A 117 -4.99 -12.83 0.91
N TRP A 118 -5.60 -11.73 0.44
CA TRP A 118 -4.81 -10.59 -0.05
C TRP A 118 -3.82 -10.11 1.02
N GLY A 119 -2.56 -10.02 0.61
CA GLY A 119 -1.51 -9.41 1.41
C GLY A 119 -0.17 -9.41 0.69
N ILE A 120 0.69 -8.50 1.13
CA ILE A 120 2.09 -8.38 0.71
C ILE A 120 2.95 -8.40 1.97
N ARG A 121 3.89 -9.33 2.03
CA ARG A 121 4.90 -9.43 3.08
C ARG A 121 6.22 -8.87 2.55
N PHE A 122 6.81 -7.92 3.26
CA PHE A 122 8.12 -7.36 2.93
C PHE A 122 9.17 -8.03 3.79
N LEU A 123 10.16 -8.65 3.16
CA LEU A 123 11.18 -9.43 3.85
C LEU A 123 12.55 -8.88 3.49
N GLY A 124 13.45 -8.88 4.47
CA GLY A 124 14.87 -8.57 4.32
C GLY A 124 15.74 -9.79 4.66
N PRO A 125 17.06 -9.61 4.77
CA PRO A 125 18.00 -10.69 5.05
C PRO A 125 17.75 -11.45 6.35
N GLN A 126 17.18 -10.78 7.35
CA GLN A 126 17.00 -11.31 8.71
C GLN A 126 15.59 -11.83 8.98
N GLY A 127 14.65 -11.68 8.04
CA GLY A 127 13.25 -12.08 8.22
C GLY A 127 12.27 -11.05 7.68
N GLU A 128 11.04 -11.10 8.20
CA GLU A 128 9.98 -10.16 7.82
C GLU A 128 10.25 -8.78 8.43
N LEU A 129 10.16 -7.75 7.59
CA LEU A 129 10.33 -6.36 7.99
C LEU A 129 9.00 -5.72 8.35
N THR A 130 7.98 -5.94 7.52
CA THR A 130 6.60 -5.48 7.73
C THR A 130 5.69 -6.17 6.72
N ASN A 131 4.38 -5.97 6.83
CA ASN A 131 3.40 -6.46 5.88
C ASN A 131 2.22 -5.49 5.74
N THR A 132 1.48 -5.67 4.65
CA THR A 132 0.14 -5.11 4.47
C THR A 132 -0.80 -6.25 4.09
N GLY A 133 -1.85 -6.45 4.88
CA GLY A 133 -2.78 -7.55 4.70
C GLY A 133 -4.22 -7.09 4.77
N PHE A 134 -5.05 -7.87 5.48
CA PHE A 134 -6.48 -7.65 5.58
C PHE A 134 -6.83 -6.21 6.01
N ARG A 135 -7.46 -5.45 5.10
CA ARG A 135 -7.96 -4.08 5.31
C ARG A 135 -6.92 -3.01 5.66
N ASN A 136 -5.64 -3.30 5.50
CA ASN A 136 -4.57 -2.31 5.72
C ASN A 136 -4.40 -1.38 4.51
N MET A 137 -4.49 -1.94 3.31
CA MET A 137 -4.51 -1.21 2.04
C MET A 137 -5.95 -0.96 1.60
N GLY A 138 -6.28 0.24 1.10
CA GLY A 138 -7.62 0.47 0.57
C GLY A 138 -7.85 1.82 -0.10
N TYR A 139 -9.04 1.93 -0.71
CA TYR A 139 -9.59 3.17 -1.24
C TYR A 139 -10.76 3.62 -0.37
N MET A 140 -10.76 4.88 0.05
CA MET A 140 -11.81 5.47 0.88
C MET A 140 -12.55 6.53 0.08
N ASN A 141 -13.85 6.34 -0.13
CA ASN A 141 -14.71 7.35 -0.72
C ASN A 141 -15.54 8.03 0.37
N ASN A 142 -15.45 9.35 0.50
CA ASN A 142 -16.34 10.12 1.33
C ASN A 142 -17.64 10.41 0.55
N ARG A 143 -18.73 9.75 0.93
CA ARG A 143 -20.02 9.86 0.23
C ARG A 143 -20.70 11.22 0.44
N THR A 144 -20.23 12.02 1.39
CA THR A 144 -20.80 13.33 1.73
C THR A 144 -20.07 14.46 1.00
N THR A 145 -18.73 14.43 0.97
CA THR A 145 -17.92 15.47 0.30
C THR A 145 -17.55 15.10 -1.14
N GLY A 146 -17.63 13.83 -1.50
CA GLY A 146 -17.13 13.30 -2.77
C GLY A 146 -15.61 13.12 -2.82
N GLU A 147 -14.89 13.45 -1.74
CA GLU A 147 -13.45 13.27 -1.66
C GLU A 147 -13.05 11.79 -1.62
N ALA A 148 -11.85 11.51 -2.12
CA ALA A 148 -11.35 10.15 -2.21
C ALA A 148 -9.91 10.05 -1.73
N PHE A 149 -9.60 8.98 -1.01
CA PHE A 149 -8.29 8.76 -0.39
C PHE A 149 -7.79 7.35 -0.71
N ILE A 150 -6.47 7.21 -0.80
CA ILE A 150 -5.79 5.91 -0.74
C ILE A 150 -5.22 5.76 0.67
N LEU A 151 -5.37 4.58 1.24
CA LEU A 151 -4.89 4.21 2.57
C LEU A 151 -3.89 3.06 2.44
N GLU A 152 -2.84 3.13 3.26
CA GLU A 152 -1.94 2.02 3.55
C GLU A 152 -1.63 2.00 5.06
N GLN A 153 -1.49 0.81 5.62
CA GLN A 153 -1.14 0.57 7.03
C GLN A 153 -0.13 -0.57 7.10
N LEU A 154 1.12 -0.24 7.41
CA LEU A 154 2.17 -1.23 7.57
C LEU A 154 2.18 -1.74 9.01
N ALA A 155 2.37 -3.06 9.17
CA ALA A 155 2.49 -3.69 10.47
C ALA A 155 3.72 -3.17 11.23
N ILE A 156 3.59 -3.04 12.54
CA ILE A 156 4.66 -2.63 13.47
C ILE A 156 4.74 -3.72 14.54
N ASP A 157 5.93 -4.24 14.80
CA ASP A 157 6.15 -5.35 15.74
C ASP A 157 6.28 -4.88 17.21
N VAL A 158 6.30 -5.84 18.13
CA VAL A 158 6.50 -5.61 19.56
C VAL A 158 7.85 -4.94 19.80
N GLY A 159 7.79 -3.73 20.38
CA GLY A 159 9.00 -2.95 20.70
C GLY A 159 9.59 -2.21 19.50
N GLU A 160 8.91 -2.18 18.35
CA GLU A 160 9.34 -1.38 17.21
C GLU A 160 8.96 0.09 17.37
N TYR A 161 9.91 0.98 17.07
CA TYR A 161 9.78 2.42 17.24
C TYR A 161 9.90 3.15 15.91
N ILE A 162 9.04 4.15 15.70
CA ILE A 162 9.02 4.99 14.50
C ILE A 162 9.70 6.33 14.80
N TYR A 163 10.52 6.79 13.85
CA TYR A 163 11.26 8.05 13.93
C TYR A 163 11.16 8.86 12.62
N GLY A 164 11.67 10.09 12.62
CA GLY A 164 11.74 10.94 11.42
C GLY A 164 10.47 11.77 11.20
N LEU A 165 9.93 11.70 9.97
CA LEU A 165 8.78 12.52 9.49
C LEU A 165 9.07 14.03 9.40
N GLY A 166 10.33 14.40 9.13
CA GLY A 166 10.81 15.77 9.04
C GLY A 166 11.28 16.34 10.38
N GLU A 167 11.49 17.66 10.42
CA GLU A 167 11.77 18.38 11.67
C GLU A 167 10.48 18.50 12.50
N ARG A 168 10.48 17.95 13.72
CA ARG A 168 9.31 17.90 14.60
C ARG A 168 9.74 18.14 16.04
N PHE A 169 8.97 18.95 16.77
CA PHE A 169 9.24 19.33 18.16
C PHE A 169 8.40 18.56 19.19
N THR A 170 7.66 17.54 18.73
CA THR A 170 6.96 16.55 19.57
C THR A 170 7.93 15.49 20.11
N PRO A 171 7.50 14.56 21.00
CA PRO A 171 8.37 13.46 21.42
C PRO A 171 9.07 12.75 20.25
N PHE A 172 10.32 12.36 20.49
CA PHE A 172 11.20 11.83 19.44
C PHE A 172 10.63 10.56 18.77
N ILE A 173 10.09 9.65 19.58
CA ILE A 173 9.38 8.44 19.13
C ILE A 173 7.98 8.81 18.65
N LYS A 174 7.62 8.38 17.43
CA LYS A 174 6.37 8.78 16.74
C LYS A 174 5.19 7.84 16.98
N ASN A 175 5.40 6.70 17.63
CA ASN A 175 4.32 5.78 18.00
C ASN A 175 3.24 6.53 18.81
N GLY A 176 1.97 6.41 18.39
CA GLY A 176 0.83 7.08 19.01
C GLY A 176 0.57 8.52 18.55
N GLN A 177 1.44 9.11 17.74
CA GLN A 177 1.25 10.45 17.19
C GLN A 177 0.54 10.41 15.83
N ILE A 178 -0.28 11.45 15.55
CA ILE A 178 -0.78 11.74 14.21
C ILE A 178 0.03 12.92 13.70
N VAL A 179 0.64 12.77 12.53
CA VAL A 179 1.55 13.75 11.94
C VAL A 179 1.09 14.07 10.53
N ASP A 180 0.72 15.33 10.29
CA ASP A 180 0.41 15.82 8.95
C ASP A 180 1.69 16.36 8.29
N MET A 181 1.94 15.96 7.04
CA MET A 181 3.11 16.36 6.25
C MET A 181 2.81 17.66 5.49
N TRP A 182 2.73 18.75 6.24
CA TRP A 182 2.41 20.09 5.73
C TRP A 182 3.40 21.11 6.31
N ASN A 183 3.98 21.94 5.44
CA ASN A 183 4.93 22.97 5.89
C ASN A 183 4.16 24.17 6.46
N GLU A 184 4.51 24.57 7.67
CA GLU A 184 3.86 25.67 8.39
C GLU A 184 4.91 26.53 9.09
N ASP A 185 4.58 27.81 9.31
CA ASP A 185 5.34 28.72 10.17
C ASP A 185 4.69 28.75 11.56
N GLY A 186 4.98 27.72 12.35
CA GLY A 186 4.43 27.55 13.71
C GLY A 186 5.45 27.81 14.82
N GLY A 187 6.69 28.18 14.49
CA GLY A 187 7.80 28.17 15.45
C GLY A 187 8.18 26.75 15.89
N THR A 188 8.70 26.61 17.11
CA THR A 188 9.30 25.36 17.61
C THR A 188 8.69 24.86 18.92
N ALA A 189 7.42 25.21 19.19
CA ALA A 189 6.73 24.92 20.46
C ALA A 189 5.36 24.26 20.23
#